data_AF-A0AAN9AGN4-F1
#
_entry.id   AF-A0AAN9AGN4-F1
#
_cell.length_a   1.000
_cell.length_b   1.000
_cell.length_c   1.000
_cell.angle_alpha   90.00
_cell.angle_beta   90.00
_cell.angle_gamma   90.00
#
_symmetry.space_group_name_H-M   'P 1'
#
loop_
_entity.id
_entity.type
_entity.pdbx_description
1 polymer ?
#
loop_
_entity_poly.entity_id
_entity_poly.type
_entity_poly.pdbx_seq_one_letter_code
_entity_poly.pdbx_strand_id
1 'polypeptide(L)'
;MSRRRPGTAGSVRSTSVVGALRVRPGSRPGSAREWYEAYNQRRNEEAWRLEDWKNTVNSFKKKEWEAQYYTAIAEPRRKISDEEEWRKKEEKEKKLNERRKRLQKLLLDDEKRYEEERLQKYYESRGKVTQQKYAYPEIEMLKCRLEDLKKKNFEERKKMAETLSYEAWRKSSPQVRQMESDRFKHFVQEAWVNQRQWKEDERRRRAEEERKAEIEAAALEKQHEEEERKMEEERLKKQAEWRVQLEKQLEDIKQREKRDDRLRCDEVELEREKLRLHEISQRRTRMKESRQRKELELFWARQYQLKLKKKAADIQQELLEDEGIVEDLLRGLQGSDQNEEMRQRITETEWMKKVLEEQRRLECMREKEYDLLFSEEAERLWLRRKAEWEKEQHARDKLMADVMRGLQHQVKIALANEISCSIGTVCKSVANGMNYTN
;
A
#
# COMPACT_ATOMS: atom_id res chain seq x y z
N MET A 1 16.64 57.48 2.39
CA MET A 1 16.66 56.03 2.73
C MET A 1 17.23 55.26 1.56
N SER A 2 18.32 54.54 1.81
CA SER A 2 19.14 53.83 0.83
C SER A 2 18.63 52.41 0.61
N ARG A 3 18.68 51.94 -0.65
CA ARG A 3 19.08 50.59 -1.12
C ARG A 3 18.54 50.40 -2.56
N ARG A 4 19.42 50.36 -3.57
CA ARG A 4 20.21 49.21 -4.07
C ARG A 4 19.33 48.13 -4.71
N ARG A 5 19.69 47.76 -5.95
CA ARG A 5 19.89 46.40 -6.53
C ARG A 5 19.50 46.38 -8.03
N PRO A 6 19.87 45.35 -8.80
CA PRO A 6 21.14 44.60 -8.87
C PRO A 6 21.61 44.39 -10.32
N GLY A 7 22.87 43.98 -10.50
CA GLY A 7 23.32 43.30 -11.73
C GLY A 7 23.16 41.78 -11.63
N THR A 8 23.14 41.09 -12.77
CA THR A 8 23.50 39.66 -13.01
C THR A 8 23.32 39.40 -14.51
N ALA A 9 24.34 39.06 -15.29
CA ALA A 9 25.06 37.78 -15.38
C ALA A 9 24.28 36.67 -16.12
N GLY A 10 24.86 36.20 -17.23
CA GLY A 10 24.44 35.05 -18.02
C GLY A 10 25.37 34.89 -19.23
N SER A 11 26.63 34.47 -19.05
CA SER A 11 27.05 33.06 -19.11
C SER A 11 26.55 32.34 -20.38
N VAL A 12 27.18 32.63 -21.52
CA VAL A 12 27.08 31.77 -22.70
C VAL A 12 28.09 30.62 -22.52
N ARG A 13 27.60 29.48 -22.03
CA ARG A 13 28.32 28.21 -22.19
C ARG A 13 28.26 27.82 -23.66
N SER A 14 29.35 28.08 -24.36
CA SER A 14 29.69 27.43 -25.62
C SER A 14 29.99 25.95 -25.34
N THR A 15 29.04 25.07 -25.63
CA THR A 15 29.31 23.66 -25.95
C THR A 15 28.21 23.13 -26.85
N SER A 16 28.37 23.21 -28.17
CA SER A 16 27.75 22.26 -29.10
C SER A 16 28.85 21.53 -29.86
N VAL A 17 29.39 20.53 -29.17
CA VAL A 17 30.11 19.41 -29.77
C VAL A 17 29.19 18.83 -30.84
N VAL A 18 29.70 18.76 -32.07
CA VAL A 18 29.06 18.09 -33.19
C VAL A 18 28.98 16.60 -32.86
N GLY A 19 27.84 16.19 -32.30
CA GLY A 19 27.50 14.78 -32.11
C GLY A 19 27.04 14.20 -33.44
N ALA A 20 27.97 13.75 -34.27
CA ALA A 20 27.65 12.73 -35.27
C ALA A 20 27.03 11.54 -34.54
N LEU A 21 25.92 11.01 -35.05
CA LEU A 21 25.30 9.78 -34.56
C LEU A 21 26.38 8.70 -34.46
N ARG A 22 26.84 8.42 -33.23
CA ARG A 22 27.50 7.17 -32.89
C ARG A 22 26.43 6.09 -32.99
N VAL A 23 26.24 5.55 -34.19
CA VAL A 23 25.79 4.16 -34.29
C VAL A 23 26.93 3.35 -33.67
N ARG A 24 26.70 2.72 -32.52
CA ARG A 24 27.65 1.76 -31.94
C ARG A 24 27.97 0.73 -33.03
N PRO A 25 29.25 0.57 -33.44
CA PRO A 25 29.59 -0.48 -34.39
C PRO A 25 29.36 -1.83 -33.69
N GLY A 26 28.28 -2.51 -34.07
CA GLY A 26 27.88 -3.80 -33.47
C GLY A 26 26.38 -4.01 -33.27
N SER A 27 25.51 -3.00 -33.43
CA SER A 27 24.06 -3.22 -33.35
C SER A 27 23.47 -3.58 -34.71
N ARG A 28 22.80 -4.72 -34.80
CA ARG A 28 22.13 -5.22 -36.02
C ARG A 28 21.13 -4.19 -36.57
N PRO A 29 20.96 -4.10 -37.91
CA PRO A 29 20.00 -3.18 -38.50
C PRO A 29 18.59 -3.52 -38.02
N GLY A 30 17.91 -2.51 -37.49
CA GLY A 30 16.51 -2.57 -37.11
C GLY A 30 15.59 -2.86 -38.28
N SER A 31 14.37 -3.28 -37.97
CA SER A 31 13.30 -3.58 -38.92
C SER A 31 13.17 -2.47 -40.00
N ALA A 32 12.70 -2.81 -41.21
CA ALA A 32 12.43 -1.83 -42.28
C ALA A 32 11.56 -0.64 -41.81
N ARG A 33 10.74 -0.86 -40.77
CA ARG A 33 9.97 0.16 -40.08
C ARG A 33 10.85 1.20 -39.36
N GLU A 34 11.92 0.78 -38.68
CA GLU A 34 12.84 1.70 -38.00
C GLU A 34 13.62 2.56 -38.99
N TRP A 35 13.97 2.03 -40.17
CA TRP A 35 14.57 2.83 -41.24
C TRP A 35 13.62 3.89 -41.79
N TYR A 36 12.36 3.52 -42.00
CA TYR A 36 11.32 4.44 -42.46
C TYR A 36 11.04 5.53 -41.41
N GLU A 37 10.94 5.16 -40.14
CA GLU A 37 10.75 6.08 -39.03
C GLU A 37 11.95 7.01 -38.85
N ALA A 38 13.19 6.50 -38.93
CA ALA A 38 14.41 7.31 -38.87
C ALA A 38 14.54 8.27 -40.05
N TYR A 39 14.16 7.85 -41.26
CA TYR A 39 14.16 8.71 -42.44
C TYR A 39 13.12 9.84 -42.32
N ASN A 40 11.91 9.52 -41.87
CA ASN A 40 10.88 10.52 -41.64
C ASN A 40 11.24 11.49 -40.50
N GLN A 41 11.86 11.00 -39.43
CA GLN A 41 12.40 11.84 -38.36
C GLN A 41 13.45 12.81 -38.91
N ARG A 42 14.41 12.33 -39.70
CA ARG A 42 15.44 13.18 -40.33
C ARG A 42 14.85 14.24 -41.25
N ARG A 43 13.85 13.87 -42.06
CA ARG A 43 13.14 14.82 -42.94
C ARG A 43 12.41 15.88 -42.12
N ASN A 44 11.75 15.49 -41.03
CA ASN A 44 11.03 16.42 -40.15
C ASN A 44 11.99 17.33 -39.39
N GLU A 45 13.14 16.84 -38.93
CA GLU A 45 14.19 17.63 -38.29
C GLU A 45 14.84 18.63 -39.26
N GLU A 46 15.03 18.25 -40.52
CA GLU A 46 15.52 19.16 -41.57
C GLU A 46 14.49 20.24 -41.90
N ALA A 47 13.21 19.88 -42.02
CA ALA A 47 12.13 20.84 -42.22
C ALA A 47 12.02 21.82 -41.05
N TRP A 48 12.07 21.31 -39.81
CA TRP A 48 12.02 22.14 -38.61
C TRP A 48 13.23 23.08 -38.50
N ARG A 49 14.45 22.61 -38.81
CA ARG A 49 15.65 23.46 -38.86
C ARG A 49 15.57 24.57 -39.90
N LEU A 50 15.00 24.28 -41.07
CA LEU A 50 14.81 25.29 -42.11
C LEU A 50 13.78 26.35 -41.71
N GLU A 51 12.69 25.93 -41.06
CA GLU A 51 11.67 26.84 -40.52
C GLU A 51 12.27 27.75 -39.43
N ASP A 52 13.03 27.16 -38.49
CA ASP A 52 13.64 27.89 -37.39
C ASP A 52 14.72 28.87 -37.87
N TRP A 53 15.51 28.47 -38.88
CA TRP A 53 16.47 29.36 -39.55
C TRP A 53 15.78 30.53 -40.27
N LYS A 54 14.68 30.28 -40.99
CA LYS A 54 13.91 31.36 -41.62
C LYS A 54 13.35 32.33 -40.59
N ASN A 55 12.82 31.82 -39.49
CA ASN A 55 12.26 32.63 -38.40
C ASN A 55 13.34 33.48 -37.72
N THR A 56 14.52 32.91 -37.46
CA THR A 56 15.65 33.67 -36.91
C THR A 56 16.13 34.75 -37.88
N VAL A 57 16.33 34.43 -39.16
CA VAL A 57 16.74 35.42 -40.18
C VAL A 57 15.73 36.56 -40.28
N ASN A 58 14.44 36.25 -40.29
CA ASN A 58 13.39 37.27 -40.34
C ASN A 58 13.36 38.14 -39.08
N SER A 59 13.60 37.54 -37.90
CA SER A 59 13.73 38.28 -36.64
C SER A 59 14.93 39.23 -36.66
N PHE A 60 16.08 38.79 -37.18
CA PHE A 60 17.26 39.66 -37.33
C PHE A 60 17.03 40.80 -38.30
N LYS A 61 16.43 40.54 -39.47
CA LYS A 61 16.07 41.60 -40.43
C LYS A 61 15.13 42.64 -39.82
N LYS A 62 14.15 42.19 -39.04
CA LYS A 62 13.22 43.08 -38.34
C LYS A 62 13.98 43.95 -37.32
N LYS A 63 14.87 43.37 -36.53
CA LYS A 63 15.71 44.11 -35.57
C LYS A 63 16.68 45.08 -36.24
N GLU A 64 17.26 44.72 -37.39
CA GLU A 64 18.11 45.61 -38.18
C GLU A 64 17.31 46.81 -38.67
N TRP A 65 16.10 46.58 -39.20
CA TRP A 65 15.23 47.66 -39.63
C TRP A 65 14.81 48.56 -38.46
N GLU A 66 14.42 47.98 -37.32
CA GLU A 66 14.10 48.74 -36.11
C GLU A 66 15.32 49.53 -35.62
N ALA A 67 16.53 48.95 -35.63
CA ALA A 67 17.76 49.64 -35.26
C ALA A 67 18.07 50.80 -36.22
N GLN A 68 17.93 50.63 -37.53
CA GLN A 68 18.11 51.70 -38.51
C GLN A 68 17.07 52.82 -38.34
N TYR A 69 15.82 52.45 -38.07
CA TYR A 69 14.74 53.40 -37.83
C TYR A 69 14.99 54.22 -36.56
N TYR A 70 15.31 53.58 -35.44
CA TYR A 70 15.57 54.27 -34.18
C TYR A 70 16.90 55.02 -34.19
N THR A 71 17.94 54.58 -34.91
CA THR A 71 19.18 55.36 -35.09
C THR A 71 18.95 56.62 -35.91
N ALA A 72 18.16 56.54 -36.98
CA ALA A 72 17.79 57.71 -37.79
C ALA A 72 16.95 58.74 -36.99
N ILE A 73 16.19 58.29 -35.99
CA ILE A 73 15.43 59.17 -35.08
C ILE A 73 16.30 59.68 -33.93
N ALA A 74 17.22 58.85 -33.41
CA ALA A 74 18.08 59.18 -32.28
C ALA A 74 19.25 60.10 -32.65
N GLU A 75 19.61 60.21 -33.93
CA GLU A 75 20.59 61.18 -34.41
C GLU A 75 19.91 62.51 -34.77
N PRO A 76 20.06 63.57 -33.97
CA PRO A 76 19.58 64.89 -34.35
C PRO A 76 20.41 65.35 -35.55
N ARG A 77 19.76 65.46 -36.72
CA ARG A 77 20.37 66.04 -37.93
C ARG A 77 21.05 67.36 -37.57
N ARG A 78 22.39 67.35 -37.57
CA ARG A 78 23.20 68.57 -37.40
C ARG A 78 22.81 69.52 -38.52
N LYS A 79 22.13 70.61 -38.17
CA LYS A 79 21.78 71.68 -39.10
C LYS A 79 23.10 72.27 -39.61
N ILE A 80 23.43 71.96 -40.85
CA ILE A 80 24.51 72.60 -41.60
C ILE A 80 24.07 74.07 -41.75
N SER A 81 24.94 75.00 -41.35
CA SER A 81 24.66 76.44 -41.41
C SER A 81 24.24 76.83 -42.83
N ASP A 82 23.17 77.62 -42.96
CA ASP A 82 22.58 78.02 -44.25
C ASP A 82 23.60 78.67 -45.21
N GLU A 83 24.68 79.26 -44.67
CA GLU A 83 25.80 79.80 -45.43
C GLU A 83 26.66 78.73 -46.13
N GLU A 84 26.91 77.58 -45.48
CA GLU A 84 27.63 76.47 -46.11
C GLU A 84 26.81 75.82 -47.21
N GLU A 85 25.48 75.75 -47.05
CA GLU A 85 24.59 75.28 -48.10
C GLU A 85 24.55 76.26 -49.27
N TRP A 86 24.52 77.58 -49.01
CA TRP A 86 24.58 78.61 -50.05
C TRP A 86 25.89 78.57 -50.84
N ARG A 87 27.05 78.45 -50.17
CA ARG A 87 28.34 78.31 -50.87
C ARG A 87 28.41 77.03 -51.71
N LYS A 88 27.92 75.91 -51.18
CA LYS A 88 27.84 74.65 -51.95
C LYS A 88 26.89 74.77 -53.14
N LYS A 89 25.80 75.55 -53.02
CA LYS A 89 24.89 75.84 -54.15
C LYS A 89 25.58 76.69 -55.22
N GLU A 90 26.28 77.76 -54.84
CA GLU A 90 27.05 78.58 -55.80
C GLU A 90 28.15 77.78 -56.50
N GLU A 91 28.92 76.97 -55.78
CA GLU A 91 29.96 76.13 -56.38
C GLU A 91 29.36 75.09 -57.33
N LYS A 92 28.21 74.51 -56.96
CA LYS A 92 27.46 73.61 -57.84
C LYS A 92 26.99 74.35 -59.08
N GLU A 93 26.43 75.55 -58.96
CA GLU A 93 26.02 76.35 -60.12
C GLU A 93 27.19 76.72 -61.02
N LYS A 94 28.34 77.11 -60.47
CA LYS A 94 29.57 77.39 -61.24
C LYS A 94 30.02 76.15 -62.01
N LYS A 95 30.11 74.99 -61.35
CA LYS A 95 30.44 73.70 -62.01
C LYS A 95 29.40 73.30 -63.06
N LEU A 96 28.12 73.58 -62.81
CA LEU A 96 27.03 73.30 -63.75
C LEU A 96 27.13 74.19 -64.98
N ASN A 97 27.46 75.48 -64.81
CA ASN A 97 27.72 76.40 -65.91
C ASN A 97 28.98 76.04 -66.70
N GLU A 98 30.05 75.60 -66.05
CA GLU A 98 31.23 75.08 -66.76
C GLU A 98 30.89 73.84 -67.57
N ARG A 99 30.12 72.91 -66.99
CA ARG A 99 29.64 71.73 -67.71
C ARG A 99 28.72 72.10 -68.86
N ARG A 100 27.81 73.07 -68.69
CA ARG A 100 26.95 73.58 -69.77
C ARG A 100 27.77 74.19 -70.89
N LYS A 101 28.80 74.97 -70.58
CA LYS A 101 29.72 75.52 -71.60
C LYS A 101 30.50 74.43 -72.34
N ARG A 102 30.92 73.35 -71.66
CA ARG A 102 31.56 72.19 -72.31
C ARG A 102 30.59 71.42 -73.20
N LEU A 103 29.37 71.18 -72.72
CA LEU A 103 28.29 70.54 -73.49
C LEU A 103 27.92 71.38 -74.71
N GLN A 104 27.81 72.69 -74.56
CA GLN A 104 27.54 73.60 -75.67
C GLN A 104 28.65 73.55 -76.73
N LYS A 105 29.92 73.44 -76.32
CA LYS A 105 31.02 73.21 -77.27
C LYS A 105 30.91 71.86 -77.98
N LEU A 106 30.67 70.78 -77.24
CA LEU A 106 30.49 69.44 -77.82
C LEU A 106 29.32 69.40 -78.82
N LEU A 107 28.20 70.02 -78.47
CA LEU A 107 27.03 70.09 -79.36
C LEU A 107 27.32 70.92 -80.61
N LEU A 108 28.05 72.04 -80.49
CA LEU A 108 28.47 72.82 -81.65
C LEU A 108 29.46 72.05 -82.54
N ASP A 109 30.36 71.25 -81.95
CA ASP A 109 31.29 70.42 -82.70
C ASP A 109 30.56 69.24 -83.38
N ASP A 110 29.57 68.63 -82.71
CA ASP A 110 28.70 67.61 -83.29
C ASP A 110 27.82 68.19 -84.40
N GLU A 111 27.23 69.37 -84.22
CA GLU A 111 26.46 70.08 -85.26
C GLU A 111 27.31 70.33 -86.49
N LYS A 112 28.56 70.80 -86.33
CA LYS A 112 29.50 70.97 -87.45
C LYS A 112 29.81 69.65 -88.15
N ARG A 113 30.09 68.58 -87.40
CA ARG A 113 30.34 67.24 -87.98
C ARG A 113 29.12 66.72 -88.74
N TYR A 114 27.93 66.87 -88.17
CA TYR A 114 26.69 66.50 -88.83
C TYR A 114 26.47 67.32 -90.09
N GLU A 115 26.72 68.63 -90.07
CA GLU A 115 26.64 69.49 -91.26
C GLU A 115 27.65 69.07 -92.32
N GLU A 116 28.90 68.78 -91.95
CA GLU A 116 29.94 68.23 -92.83
C GLU A 116 29.51 66.90 -93.46
N GLU A 117 29.03 65.93 -92.66
CA GLU A 117 28.50 64.65 -93.18
C GLU A 117 27.28 64.86 -94.08
N ARG A 118 26.40 65.81 -93.75
CA ARG A 118 25.23 66.14 -94.59
C ARG A 118 25.66 66.76 -95.90
N LEU A 119 26.63 67.67 -95.88
CA LEU A 119 27.22 68.27 -97.07
C LEU A 119 27.94 67.22 -97.91
N GLN A 120 28.70 66.31 -97.28
CA GLN A 120 29.38 65.23 -97.97
C GLN A 120 28.39 64.26 -98.63
N LYS A 121 27.36 63.80 -97.90
CA LYS A 121 26.27 63.01 -98.48
C LYS A 121 25.50 63.78 -99.54
N TYR A 122 25.30 65.09 -99.37
CA TYR A 122 24.65 65.93 -100.37
C TYR A 122 25.48 66.07 -101.66
N TYR A 123 26.81 66.26 -101.55
CA TYR A 123 27.71 66.26 -102.71
C TYR A 123 27.83 64.87 -103.35
N GLU A 124 27.89 63.79 -102.58
CA GLU A 124 27.83 62.40 -103.06
C GLU A 124 26.51 62.08 -103.78
N SER A 125 25.41 62.69 -103.33
CA SER A 125 24.08 62.52 -103.92
C SER A 125 23.85 63.41 -105.15
N ARG A 126 24.41 64.63 -105.19
CA ARG A 126 24.25 65.57 -106.31
C ARG A 126 25.25 65.31 -107.44
N GLY A 127 26.43 64.75 -107.14
CA GLY A 127 27.44 64.34 -108.13
C GLY A 127 27.07 63.10 -108.96
N LYS A 128 25.98 62.41 -108.64
CA LYS A 128 25.51 61.17 -109.30
C LYS A 128 24.21 61.33 -110.09
N VAL A 129 23.86 62.54 -110.55
CA VAL A 129 22.58 62.81 -111.26
C VAL A 129 22.72 62.86 -112.79
N THR A 130 23.86 62.44 -113.35
CA THR A 130 24.04 62.38 -114.80
C THR A 130 24.60 61.04 -115.25
N GLN A 131 23.75 60.00 -115.23
CA GLN A 131 23.59 58.98 -116.29
C GLN A 131 22.72 57.81 -115.79
N GLN A 132 21.58 57.61 -116.46
CA GLN A 132 20.71 56.44 -116.35
C GLN A 132 21.45 55.16 -116.80
N LYS A 133 21.41 54.11 -115.95
CA LYS A 133 21.51 52.65 -116.22
C LYS A 133 22.44 51.94 -115.22
N TYR A 134 21.95 51.58 -114.03
CA TYR A 134 22.37 50.35 -113.33
C TYR A 134 21.24 49.89 -112.40
N ALA A 135 20.83 48.63 -112.58
CA ALA A 135 19.95 47.91 -111.67
C ALA A 135 20.66 47.74 -110.31
N TYR A 136 19.91 47.89 -109.22
CA TYR A 136 20.41 47.62 -107.87
C TYR A 136 20.66 46.10 -107.71
N PRO A 137 21.90 45.63 -107.47
CA PRO A 137 22.22 44.21 -107.29
C PRO A 137 21.43 43.51 -106.18
N GLU A 138 20.92 44.30 -105.22
CA GLU A 138 20.16 43.86 -104.06
C GLU A 138 18.76 43.30 -104.43
N ILE A 139 18.12 43.85 -105.47
CA ILE A 139 16.80 43.40 -105.92
C ILE A 139 16.88 42.01 -106.57
N GLU A 140 17.97 41.74 -107.29
CA GLU A 140 18.18 40.48 -107.98
C GLU A 140 18.47 39.33 -106.99
N MET A 141 19.27 39.60 -105.95
CA MET A 141 19.47 38.65 -104.85
C MET A 141 18.17 38.28 -104.11
N LEU A 142 17.29 39.25 -103.88
CA LEU A 142 15.99 39.00 -103.23
C LEU A 142 15.08 38.13 -104.09
N LYS A 143 15.12 38.27 -105.43
CA LYS A 143 14.39 37.39 -106.35
C LYS A 143 14.91 35.96 -106.30
N CYS A 144 16.23 35.75 -106.36
CA CYS A 144 16.83 34.42 -106.24
C CYS A 144 16.46 33.74 -104.89
N ARG A 145 16.54 34.48 -103.78
CA ARG A 145 16.17 33.96 -102.45
C ARG A 145 14.69 33.57 -102.37
N LEU A 146 13.81 34.34 -103.00
CA LEU A 146 12.38 34.04 -103.04
C LEU A 146 12.09 32.79 -103.87
N GLU A 147 12.83 32.57 -104.97
CA GLU A 147 12.75 31.33 -105.76
C GLU A 147 13.22 30.11 -104.97
N ASP A 148 14.30 30.22 -104.19
CA ASP A 148 14.78 29.14 -103.33
C ASP A 148 13.78 28.78 -102.22
N LEU A 149 13.14 29.78 -101.60
CA LEU A 149 12.08 29.54 -100.62
C LEU A 149 10.85 28.90 -101.25
N LYS A 150 10.49 29.27 -102.48
CA LYS A 150 9.41 28.62 -103.23
C LYS A 150 9.74 27.15 -103.51
N LYS A 151 10.98 26.82 -103.88
CA LYS A 151 11.43 25.43 -104.07
C LYS A 151 11.34 24.62 -102.79
N LYS A 152 11.86 25.13 -101.66
CA LYS A 152 11.77 24.45 -100.35
C LYS A 152 10.34 24.21 -99.89
N ASN A 153 9.48 25.23 -99.98
CA ASN A 153 8.07 25.08 -99.64
C ASN A 153 7.37 24.04 -100.53
N PHE A 154 7.72 23.99 -101.81
CA PHE A 154 7.20 22.98 -102.72
C PHE A 154 7.68 21.56 -102.33
N GLU A 155 8.95 21.39 -101.98
CA GLU A 155 9.50 20.11 -101.53
C GLU A 155 8.88 19.62 -100.22
N GLU A 156 8.66 20.51 -99.24
CA GLU A 156 7.99 20.17 -97.98
C GLU A 156 6.55 19.76 -98.21
N ARG A 157 5.80 20.50 -99.04
CA ARG A 157 4.43 20.13 -99.44
C ARG A 157 4.40 18.80 -100.16
N LYS A 158 5.39 18.53 -101.03
CA LYS A 158 5.52 17.26 -101.73
C LYS A 158 5.76 16.10 -100.75
N LYS A 159 6.69 16.24 -99.79
CA LYS A 159 6.93 15.24 -98.74
C LYS A 159 5.70 14.98 -97.87
N MET A 160 5.00 16.04 -97.49
CA MET A 160 3.76 15.92 -96.70
C MET A 160 2.65 15.23 -97.52
N ALA A 161 2.54 15.52 -98.81
CA ALA A 161 1.62 14.82 -99.68
C ALA A 161 1.98 13.33 -99.82
N GLU A 162 3.28 13.00 -99.92
CA GLU A 162 3.78 11.63 -99.96
C GLU A 162 3.50 10.86 -98.66
N THR A 163 3.73 11.45 -97.47
CA THR A 163 3.45 10.78 -96.19
C THR A 163 1.95 10.57 -95.96
N LEU A 164 1.13 11.58 -96.25
CA LEU A 164 -0.33 11.45 -96.14
C LEU A 164 -0.87 10.44 -97.15
N SER A 165 -0.32 10.42 -98.37
CA SER A 165 -0.67 9.41 -99.38
C SER A 165 -0.28 8.01 -98.90
N TYR A 166 0.91 7.84 -98.32
CA TYR A 166 1.35 6.57 -97.75
C TYR A 166 0.48 6.11 -96.58
N GLU A 167 0.15 6.99 -95.63
CA GLU A 167 -0.74 6.64 -94.51
C GLU A 167 -2.15 6.30 -94.98
N ALA A 168 -2.68 7.05 -95.95
CA ALA A 168 -3.97 6.77 -96.56
C ALA A 168 -3.95 5.41 -97.27
N TRP A 169 -2.89 5.09 -98.02
CA TRP A 169 -2.69 3.77 -98.63
C TRP A 169 -2.58 2.67 -97.55
N ARG A 170 -1.78 2.87 -96.50
CA ARG A 170 -1.63 1.91 -95.39
C ARG A 170 -2.97 1.59 -94.72
N LYS A 171 -3.80 2.62 -94.47
CA LYS A 171 -5.12 2.49 -93.84
C LYS A 171 -6.18 1.90 -94.79
N SER A 172 -6.10 2.19 -96.08
CA SER A 172 -7.07 1.72 -97.08
C SER A 172 -6.76 0.32 -97.62
N SER A 173 -5.49 -0.08 -97.64
CA SER A 173 -5.05 -1.38 -98.14
C SER A 173 -5.63 -2.51 -97.27
N PRO A 174 -6.45 -3.42 -97.85
CA PRO A 174 -7.04 -4.53 -97.11
C PRO A 174 -6.00 -5.49 -96.52
N GLN A 175 -4.90 -5.73 -97.22
CA GLN A 175 -3.84 -6.66 -96.79
C GLN A 175 -3.13 -6.19 -95.52
N VAL A 176 -2.82 -4.89 -95.42
CA VAL A 176 -2.16 -4.32 -94.23
C VAL A 176 -3.09 -4.40 -93.02
N ARG A 177 -4.38 -4.12 -93.19
CA ARG A 177 -5.38 -4.25 -92.11
C ARG A 177 -5.52 -5.68 -91.61
N GLN A 178 -5.45 -6.67 -92.50
CA GLN A 178 -5.47 -8.08 -92.12
C GLN A 178 -4.24 -8.45 -91.28
N MET A 179 -3.04 -8.09 -91.73
CA MET A 179 -1.79 -8.35 -90.99
C MET A 179 -1.78 -7.68 -89.61
N GLU A 180 -2.23 -6.42 -89.50
CA GLU A 180 -2.34 -5.73 -88.22
C GLU A 180 -3.39 -6.37 -87.30
N SER A 181 -4.52 -6.82 -87.86
CA SER A 181 -5.55 -7.54 -87.13
C SER A 181 -5.04 -8.88 -86.61
N ASP A 182 -4.28 -9.62 -87.41
CA ASP A 182 -3.73 -10.92 -87.00
C ASP A 182 -2.63 -10.77 -85.94
N ARG A 183 -1.76 -9.76 -86.08
CA ARG A 183 -0.82 -9.38 -85.02
C ARG A 183 -1.56 -9.04 -83.72
N PHE A 184 -2.65 -8.27 -83.80
CA PHE A 184 -3.44 -7.91 -82.63
C PHE A 184 -4.11 -9.15 -82.01
N LYS A 185 -4.67 -10.05 -82.81
CA LYS A 185 -5.22 -11.33 -82.33
C LYS A 185 -4.17 -12.16 -81.60
N HIS A 186 -2.97 -12.28 -82.16
CA HIS A 186 -1.86 -12.99 -81.50
C HIS A 186 -1.50 -12.35 -80.16
N PHE A 187 -1.37 -11.02 -80.10
CA PHE A 187 -1.12 -10.32 -78.84
C PHE A 187 -2.21 -10.57 -77.79
N VAL A 188 -3.49 -10.54 -78.19
CA VAL A 188 -4.61 -10.82 -77.28
C VAL A 188 -4.58 -12.28 -76.79
N GLN A 189 -4.25 -13.23 -77.67
CA GLN A 189 -4.10 -14.65 -77.29
C GLN A 189 -2.96 -14.84 -76.27
N GLU A 190 -1.80 -14.24 -76.50
CA GLU A 190 -0.66 -14.26 -75.57
C GLU A 190 -1.02 -13.62 -74.22
N ALA A 191 -1.68 -12.46 -74.23
CA ALA A 191 -2.15 -11.80 -73.03
C ALA A 191 -3.15 -12.67 -72.24
N TRP A 192 -4.02 -13.41 -72.91
CA TRP A 192 -4.94 -14.36 -72.27
C TRP A 192 -4.22 -15.57 -71.65
N VAL A 193 -3.20 -16.11 -72.32
CA VAL A 193 -2.38 -17.20 -71.76
C VAL A 193 -1.66 -16.71 -70.50
N ASN A 194 -1.04 -15.54 -70.56
CA ASN A 194 -0.38 -14.91 -69.40
C ASN A 194 -1.37 -14.66 -68.26
N GLN A 195 -2.58 -14.17 -68.57
CA GLN A 195 -3.62 -13.96 -67.57
C GLN A 195 -4.06 -15.27 -66.91
N ARG A 196 -4.17 -16.36 -67.68
CA ARG A 196 -4.53 -17.68 -67.16
C ARG A 196 -3.45 -18.22 -66.23
N GLN A 197 -2.19 -18.14 -66.64
CA GLN A 197 -1.04 -18.54 -65.83
C GLN A 197 -0.98 -17.74 -64.53
N TRP A 198 -1.12 -16.42 -64.60
CA TRP A 198 -1.16 -15.56 -63.41
C TRP A 198 -2.28 -15.96 -62.44
N LYS A 199 -3.50 -16.25 -62.94
CA LYS A 199 -4.61 -16.73 -62.10
C LYS A 199 -4.35 -18.10 -61.49
N GLU A 200 -3.56 -18.95 -62.13
CA GLU A 200 -3.19 -20.27 -61.61
C GLU A 200 -2.12 -20.17 -60.53
N ASP A 201 -1.09 -19.35 -60.76
CA ASP A 201 -0.06 -19.04 -59.76
C ASP A 201 -0.65 -18.39 -58.51
N GLU A 202 -1.59 -17.47 -58.70
CA GLU A 202 -2.31 -16.83 -57.60
C GLU A 202 -3.16 -17.82 -56.80
N ARG A 203 -3.85 -18.76 -57.46
CA ARG A 203 -4.59 -19.83 -56.77
C ARG A 203 -3.66 -20.74 -55.97
N ARG A 204 -2.50 -21.09 -56.55
CA ARG A 204 -1.49 -21.90 -55.86
C ARG A 204 -0.94 -21.18 -54.63
N ARG A 205 -0.62 -19.89 -54.75
CA ARG A 205 -0.15 -19.09 -53.61
C ARG A 205 -1.19 -19.04 -52.48
N ARG A 206 -2.46 -18.80 -52.82
CA ARG A 206 -3.56 -18.80 -51.82
C ARG A 206 -3.72 -20.16 -51.16
N ALA A 207 -3.66 -21.26 -51.92
CA ALA A 207 -3.74 -22.60 -51.33
C ALA A 207 -2.55 -22.91 -50.40
N GLU A 208 -1.35 -22.41 -50.71
CA GLU A 208 -0.18 -22.53 -49.82
C GLU A 208 -0.32 -21.65 -48.56
N GLU A 209 -0.87 -20.44 -48.70
CA GLU A 209 -1.17 -19.54 -47.58
C GLU A 209 -2.25 -20.12 -46.66
N GLU A 210 -3.32 -20.68 -47.23
CA GLU A 210 -4.38 -21.38 -46.49
C GLU A 210 -3.81 -22.58 -45.72
N ARG A 211 -2.99 -23.41 -46.36
CA ARG A 211 -2.32 -24.54 -45.67
C ARG A 211 -1.42 -24.09 -44.53
N LYS A 212 -0.68 -22.99 -44.71
CA LYS A 212 0.15 -22.42 -43.63
C LYS A 212 -0.72 -21.91 -42.50
N ALA A 213 -1.81 -21.20 -42.81
CA ALA A 213 -2.76 -20.72 -41.81
C ALA A 213 -3.43 -21.87 -41.05
N GLU A 214 -3.79 -22.97 -41.72
CA GLU A 214 -4.32 -24.19 -41.09
C GLU A 214 -3.31 -24.82 -40.13
N ILE A 215 -2.03 -24.91 -40.52
CA ILE A 215 -0.96 -25.44 -39.67
C ILE A 215 -0.72 -24.53 -38.46
N GLU A 216 -0.69 -23.20 -38.66
CA GLU A 216 -0.54 -22.22 -37.59
C GLU A 216 -1.73 -22.27 -36.62
N ALA A 217 -2.96 -22.37 -37.12
CA ALA A 217 -4.16 -22.53 -36.31
C ALA A 217 -4.13 -23.82 -35.49
N ALA A 218 -3.79 -24.96 -36.11
CA ALA A 218 -3.67 -26.23 -35.41
C ALA A 218 -2.53 -26.25 -34.38
N ALA A 219 -1.45 -25.49 -34.61
CA ALA A 219 -0.38 -25.33 -33.63
C ALA A 219 -0.83 -24.47 -32.43
N LEU A 220 -1.59 -23.41 -32.67
CA LEU A 220 -2.16 -22.57 -31.61
C LEU A 220 -3.19 -23.33 -30.77
N GLU A 221 -4.06 -24.15 -31.38
CA GLU A 221 -5.00 -25.00 -30.66
C GLU A 221 -4.28 -25.97 -29.73
N LYS A 222 -3.22 -26.63 -30.20
CA LYS A 222 -2.40 -27.53 -29.36
C LYS A 222 -1.72 -26.80 -28.20
N GLN A 223 -1.21 -25.59 -28.43
CA GLN A 223 -0.62 -24.78 -27.37
C GLN A 223 -1.68 -24.41 -26.32
N HIS A 224 -2.87 -24.02 -26.75
CA HIS A 224 -3.97 -23.70 -25.85
C HIS A 224 -4.41 -24.94 -25.05
N GLU A 225 -4.51 -26.11 -25.67
CA GLU A 225 -4.80 -27.37 -24.98
C GLU A 225 -3.72 -27.74 -23.95
N GLU A 226 -2.44 -27.55 -24.28
CA GLU A 226 -1.33 -27.79 -23.35
C GLU A 226 -1.34 -26.79 -22.18
N GLU A 227 -1.67 -25.53 -22.42
CA GLU A 227 -1.81 -24.50 -21.39
C GLU A 227 -2.97 -24.82 -20.45
N GLU A 228 -4.15 -25.16 -20.98
CA GLU A 228 -5.30 -25.58 -20.17
C GLU A 228 -4.98 -26.82 -19.31
N ARG A 229 -4.27 -27.80 -19.89
CA ARG A 229 -3.80 -28.97 -19.13
C ARG A 229 -2.86 -28.60 -18.00
N LYS A 230 -1.88 -27.71 -18.23
CA LYS A 230 -0.96 -27.22 -17.19
C LYS A 230 -1.71 -26.49 -16.09
N MET A 231 -2.67 -25.63 -16.46
CA MET A 231 -3.50 -24.90 -15.51
C MET A 231 -4.32 -25.86 -14.65
N GLU A 232 -4.92 -26.90 -15.23
CA GLU A 232 -5.69 -27.88 -14.49
C GLU A 232 -4.79 -28.75 -13.58
N GLU A 233 -3.60 -29.14 -14.04
CA GLU A 233 -2.59 -29.81 -13.20
C GLU A 233 -2.14 -28.94 -12.03
N GLU A 234 -1.92 -27.63 -12.24
CA GLU A 234 -1.60 -26.69 -11.17
C GLU A 234 -2.77 -26.53 -10.19
N ARG A 235 -4.01 -26.47 -10.68
CA ARG A 235 -5.21 -26.43 -9.81
C ARG A 235 -5.31 -27.70 -8.98
N LEU A 236 -5.08 -28.87 -9.56
CA LEU A 236 -5.07 -30.14 -8.84
C LEU A 236 -3.97 -30.20 -7.79
N LYS A 237 -2.75 -29.72 -8.11
CA LYS A 237 -1.65 -29.62 -7.13
C LYS A 237 -2.00 -28.69 -5.98
N LYS A 238 -2.52 -27.49 -6.26
CA LYS A 238 -2.97 -26.54 -5.23
C LYS A 238 -4.09 -27.13 -4.36
N GLN A 239 -5.04 -27.84 -4.96
CA GLN A 239 -6.09 -28.54 -4.21
C GLN A 239 -5.51 -29.64 -3.31
N ALA A 240 -4.53 -30.41 -3.79
CA ALA A 240 -3.86 -31.44 -3.00
C ALA A 240 -3.07 -30.82 -1.83
N GLU A 241 -2.35 -29.72 -2.07
CA GLU A 241 -1.64 -28.96 -1.03
C GLU A 241 -2.61 -28.44 0.04
N TRP A 242 -3.75 -27.86 -0.37
CA TRP A 242 -4.78 -27.42 0.55
C TRP A 242 -5.40 -28.57 1.34
N ARG A 243 -5.64 -29.73 0.72
CA ARG A 243 -6.11 -30.92 1.43
C ARG A 243 -5.13 -31.36 2.52
N VAL A 244 -3.84 -31.43 2.20
CA VAL A 244 -2.79 -31.79 3.18
C VAL A 244 -2.71 -30.76 4.31
N GLN A 245 -2.80 -29.47 4.00
CA GLN A 245 -2.82 -28.41 5.01
C GLN A 245 -4.06 -28.50 5.92
N LEU A 246 -5.24 -28.76 5.33
CA LEU A 246 -6.49 -28.95 6.08
C LEU A 246 -6.45 -30.19 6.96
N GLU A 247 -5.91 -31.31 6.47
CA GLU A 247 -5.73 -32.53 7.27
C GLU A 247 -4.80 -32.28 8.46
N LYS A 248 -3.71 -31.54 8.23
CA LYS A 248 -2.80 -31.14 9.31
C LYS A 248 -3.51 -30.24 10.34
N GLN A 249 -4.30 -29.27 9.90
CA GLN A 249 -5.09 -28.41 10.79
C GLN A 249 -6.11 -29.21 11.59
N LEU A 250 -6.79 -30.18 10.97
CA LEU A 250 -7.73 -31.07 11.65
C LEU A 250 -7.04 -31.94 12.69
N GLU A 251 -5.84 -32.47 12.40
CA GLU A 251 -5.07 -33.24 13.36
C GLU A 251 -4.59 -32.35 14.53
N ASP A 252 -4.13 -31.13 14.26
CA ASP A 252 -3.76 -30.17 15.30
C ASP A 252 -4.95 -29.84 16.21
N ILE A 253 -6.15 -29.66 15.65
CA ILE A 253 -7.39 -29.45 16.41
C ILE A 253 -7.71 -30.68 17.26
N LYS A 254 -7.70 -31.89 16.70
CA LYS A 254 -7.92 -33.13 17.46
C LYS A 254 -6.94 -33.30 18.61
N GLN A 255 -5.67 -32.92 18.40
CA GLN A 255 -4.68 -32.96 19.47
C GLN A 255 -4.93 -31.92 20.55
N ARG A 256 -5.45 -30.72 20.20
CA ARG A 256 -5.88 -29.73 21.19
C ARG A 256 -7.08 -30.23 21.98
N GLU A 257 -8.10 -30.76 21.32
CA GLU A 257 -9.27 -31.35 22.00
C GLU A 257 -8.88 -32.46 22.97
N LYS A 258 -8.00 -33.39 22.56
CA LYS A 258 -7.47 -34.43 23.46
C LYS A 258 -6.70 -33.87 24.65
N ARG A 259 -6.02 -32.72 24.51
CA ARG A 259 -5.33 -32.05 25.62
C ARG A 259 -6.33 -31.37 26.55
N ASP A 260 -7.33 -30.71 26.00
CA ASP A 260 -8.39 -30.04 26.75
C ASP A 260 -9.21 -31.06 27.55
N ASP A 261 -9.53 -32.22 26.98
CA ASP A 261 -10.22 -33.29 27.69
C ASP A 261 -9.40 -33.87 28.84
N ARG A 262 -8.07 -33.98 28.68
CA ARG A 262 -7.17 -34.37 29.79
C ARG A 262 -7.18 -33.33 30.90
N LEU A 263 -7.02 -32.05 30.55
CA LEU A 263 -7.06 -30.95 31.51
C LEU A 263 -8.40 -30.89 32.26
N ARG A 264 -9.53 -31.14 31.58
CA ARG A 264 -10.85 -31.25 32.24
C ARG A 264 -10.92 -32.41 33.23
N CYS A 265 -10.34 -33.56 32.89
CA CYS A 265 -10.27 -34.68 33.83
C CYS A 265 -9.43 -34.32 35.06
N ASP A 266 -8.27 -33.70 34.85
CA ASP A 266 -7.37 -33.26 35.93
C ASP A 266 -8.05 -32.20 36.83
N GLU A 267 -8.75 -31.23 36.26
CA GLU A 267 -9.55 -30.23 36.98
C GLU A 267 -10.60 -30.89 37.89
N VAL A 268 -11.37 -31.86 37.36
CA VAL A 268 -12.38 -32.59 38.12
C VAL A 268 -11.75 -33.40 39.27
N GLU A 269 -10.57 -33.99 39.05
CA GLU A 269 -9.85 -34.71 40.10
C GLU A 269 -9.40 -33.77 41.22
N LEU A 270 -8.83 -32.62 40.89
CA LEU A 270 -8.41 -31.62 41.87
C LEU A 270 -9.60 -31.02 42.65
N GLU A 271 -10.74 -30.82 42.00
CA GLU A 271 -11.97 -30.41 42.68
C GLU A 271 -12.46 -31.47 43.69
N ARG A 272 -12.41 -32.75 43.31
CA ARG A 272 -12.72 -33.85 44.23
C ARG A 272 -11.77 -33.87 45.43
N GLU A 273 -10.48 -33.63 45.22
CA GLU A 273 -9.50 -33.55 46.31
C GLU A 273 -9.77 -32.36 47.25
N LYS A 274 -10.10 -31.18 46.71
CA LYS A 274 -10.51 -30.02 47.52
C LYS A 274 -11.72 -30.34 48.39
N LEU A 275 -12.75 -30.98 47.82
CA LEU A 275 -13.95 -31.36 48.57
C LEU A 275 -13.62 -32.35 49.68
N ARG A 276 -12.81 -33.38 49.40
CA ARG A 276 -12.33 -34.33 50.41
C ARG A 276 -11.57 -33.64 51.55
N LEU A 277 -10.66 -32.72 51.23
CA LEU A 277 -9.94 -31.94 52.25
C LEU A 277 -10.89 -31.06 53.07
N HIS A 278 -11.91 -30.48 52.43
CA HIS A 278 -12.92 -29.69 53.12
C HIS A 278 -13.76 -30.53 54.09
N GLU A 279 -14.19 -31.72 53.67
CA GLU A 279 -14.92 -32.68 54.53
C GLU A 279 -14.09 -33.11 55.75
N ILE A 280 -12.81 -33.43 55.55
CA ILE A 280 -11.90 -33.79 56.63
C ILE A 280 -11.74 -32.61 57.61
N SER A 281 -11.60 -31.39 57.08
CA SER A 281 -11.52 -30.17 57.90
C SER A 281 -12.80 -29.97 58.72
N GLN A 282 -13.98 -30.09 58.10
CA GLN A 282 -15.27 -29.97 58.80
C GLN A 282 -15.45 -31.07 59.86
N ARG A 283 -15.07 -32.31 59.56
CA ARG A 283 -15.12 -33.39 60.55
C ARG A 283 -14.26 -33.06 61.76
N ARG A 284 -13.10 -32.45 61.54
CA ARG A 284 -12.20 -32.02 62.61
C ARG A 284 -12.78 -30.87 63.43
N THR A 285 -13.39 -29.86 62.81
CA THR A 285 -14.05 -28.77 63.56
C THR A 285 -15.19 -29.30 64.42
N ARG A 286 -16.06 -30.17 63.87
CA ARG A 286 -17.13 -30.83 64.64
C ARG A 286 -16.61 -31.62 65.84
N MET A 287 -15.49 -32.35 65.67
CA MET A 287 -14.86 -33.05 66.80
C MET A 287 -14.34 -32.08 67.87
N LYS A 288 -13.76 -30.94 67.48
CA LYS A 288 -13.31 -29.92 68.44
C LYS A 288 -14.49 -29.29 69.19
N GLU A 289 -15.55 -28.93 68.47
CA GLU A 289 -16.78 -28.39 69.08
C GLU A 289 -17.42 -29.39 70.04
N SER A 290 -17.49 -30.67 69.67
CA SER A 290 -18.00 -31.72 70.56
C SER A 290 -17.17 -31.86 71.84
N ARG A 291 -15.83 -31.75 71.75
CA ARG A 291 -14.96 -31.76 72.92
C ARG A 291 -15.17 -30.53 73.80
N GLN A 292 -15.23 -29.34 73.22
CA GLN A 292 -15.50 -28.11 73.94
C GLN A 292 -16.85 -28.14 74.64
N ARG A 293 -17.90 -28.68 74.00
CA ARG A 293 -19.22 -28.88 74.63
C ARG A 293 -19.12 -29.79 75.86
N LYS A 294 -18.43 -30.93 75.76
CA LYS A 294 -18.22 -31.83 76.91
C LYS A 294 -17.43 -31.16 78.04
N GLU A 295 -16.41 -30.36 77.71
CA GLU A 295 -15.65 -29.60 78.71
C GLU A 295 -16.52 -28.57 79.42
N LEU A 296 -17.41 -27.89 78.69
CA LEU A 296 -18.40 -26.98 79.27
C LEU A 296 -19.41 -27.72 80.14
N GLU A 297 -19.95 -28.86 79.69
CA GLU A 297 -20.86 -29.72 80.47
C GLU A 297 -20.21 -30.13 81.80
N LEU A 298 -18.96 -30.57 81.77
CA LEU A 298 -18.19 -30.89 82.97
C LEU A 298 -17.98 -29.67 83.88
N PHE A 299 -17.71 -28.50 83.31
CA PHE A 299 -17.59 -27.25 84.08
C PHE A 299 -18.90 -26.91 84.79
N TRP A 300 -20.05 -27.00 84.10
CA TRP A 300 -21.36 -26.78 84.70
C TRP A 300 -21.67 -27.77 85.82
N ALA A 301 -21.38 -29.05 85.63
CA ALA A 301 -21.58 -30.08 86.65
C ALA A 301 -20.84 -29.72 87.96
N ARG A 302 -19.58 -29.28 87.85
CA ARG A 302 -18.78 -28.81 89.01
C ARG A 302 -19.42 -27.58 89.68
N GLN A 303 -19.89 -26.61 88.89
CA GLN A 303 -20.55 -25.42 89.43
C GLN A 303 -21.83 -25.77 90.20
N TYR A 304 -22.64 -26.71 89.70
CA TYR A 304 -23.84 -27.17 90.40
C TYR A 304 -23.50 -27.88 91.72
N GLN A 305 -22.44 -28.67 91.75
CA GLN A 305 -21.99 -29.30 92.99
C GLN A 305 -21.52 -28.30 94.03
N LEU A 306 -20.74 -27.29 93.64
CA LEU A 306 -20.34 -26.22 94.56
C LEU A 306 -21.55 -25.48 95.13
N LYS A 307 -22.59 -25.27 94.31
CA LYS A 307 -23.86 -24.69 94.78
C LYS A 307 -24.60 -25.61 95.75
N LEU A 308 -24.63 -26.92 95.50
CA LEU A 308 -25.23 -27.90 96.41
C LEU A 308 -24.51 -27.94 97.76
N LYS A 309 -23.17 -27.97 97.76
CA LYS A 309 -22.37 -27.89 99.01
C LYS A 309 -22.63 -26.61 99.77
N LYS A 310 -22.64 -25.46 99.09
CA LYS A 310 -22.97 -24.18 99.73
C LYS A 310 -24.36 -24.21 100.36
N LYS A 311 -25.37 -24.72 99.64
CA LYS A 311 -26.74 -24.78 100.16
C LYS A 311 -26.88 -25.76 101.33
N ALA A 312 -26.18 -26.90 101.30
CA ALA A 312 -26.11 -27.83 102.42
C ALA A 312 -25.47 -27.18 103.66
N ALA A 313 -24.37 -26.43 103.49
CA ALA A 313 -23.74 -25.67 104.56
C ALA A 313 -24.65 -24.57 105.14
N ASP A 314 -25.35 -23.82 104.27
CA ASP A 314 -26.33 -22.81 104.70
C ASP A 314 -27.46 -23.47 105.55
N ILE A 315 -28.00 -24.63 105.12
CA ILE A 315 -29.04 -25.37 105.85
C ILE A 315 -28.49 -25.93 107.18
N GLN A 316 -27.26 -26.43 107.22
CA GLN A 316 -26.65 -26.88 108.47
C GLN A 316 -26.50 -25.73 109.47
N GLN A 317 -26.16 -24.54 109.00
CA GLN A 317 -26.10 -23.34 109.85
C GLN A 317 -27.49 -22.94 110.35
N GLU A 318 -28.50 -22.92 109.48
CA GLU A 318 -29.91 -22.68 109.86
C GLU A 318 -30.36 -23.68 110.95
N LEU A 319 -30.06 -24.97 110.79
CA LEU A 319 -30.40 -26.01 111.79
C LEU A 319 -29.66 -25.85 113.12
N LEU A 320 -28.43 -25.32 113.12
CA LEU A 320 -27.68 -25.01 114.34
C LEU A 320 -28.25 -23.79 115.07
N GLU A 321 -28.66 -22.76 114.32
CA GLU A 321 -29.35 -21.59 114.87
C GLU A 321 -30.70 -22.00 115.48
N ASP A 322 -31.46 -22.85 114.78
CA ASP A 322 -32.72 -23.42 115.28
C ASP A 322 -32.51 -24.29 116.53
N GLU A 323 -31.48 -25.13 116.57
CA GLU A 323 -31.12 -25.92 117.76
C GLU A 323 -30.77 -25.00 118.94
N GLY A 324 -30.01 -23.92 118.70
CA GLY A 324 -29.70 -22.91 119.71
C GLY A 324 -30.95 -22.24 120.29
N ILE A 325 -31.93 -21.89 119.45
CA ILE A 325 -33.22 -21.36 119.89
C ILE A 325 -33.96 -22.37 120.76
N VAL A 326 -33.99 -23.65 120.36
CA VAL A 326 -34.65 -24.71 121.14
C VAL A 326 -33.94 -24.96 122.48
N GLU A 327 -32.61 -24.89 122.51
CA GLU A 327 -31.83 -24.98 123.75
C GLU A 327 -32.09 -23.81 124.70
N ASP A 328 -32.21 -22.58 124.17
CA ASP A 328 -32.58 -21.40 124.95
C ASP A 328 -34.01 -21.53 125.52
N LEU A 329 -34.96 -22.07 124.73
CA LEU A 329 -36.31 -22.37 125.20
C LEU A 329 -36.31 -23.43 126.31
N LEU A 330 -35.54 -24.51 126.15
CA LEU A 330 -35.39 -25.56 127.18
C LEU A 330 -34.80 -25.00 128.47
N ARG A 331 -33.78 -24.14 128.37
CA ARG A 331 -33.15 -23.47 129.52
C ARG A 331 -34.13 -22.57 130.26
N GLY A 332 -34.99 -21.85 129.53
CA GLY A 332 -36.05 -21.02 130.11
C GLY A 332 -37.15 -21.83 130.82
N LEU A 333 -37.48 -23.02 130.31
CA LEU A 333 -38.52 -23.89 130.88
C LEU A 333 -38.08 -24.66 132.13
N GLN A 334 -36.78 -24.91 132.32
CA GLN A 334 -36.24 -25.65 133.48
C GLN A 334 -36.28 -24.88 134.81
N GLY A 335 -36.57 -23.58 134.80
CA GLY A 335 -36.57 -22.72 136.00
C GLY A 335 -37.93 -22.37 136.61
N SER A 336 -39.04 -22.95 136.13
CA SER A 336 -40.42 -22.57 136.52
C SER A 336 -41.14 -23.69 137.32
N ASP A 337 -42.10 -23.33 138.19
CA ASP A 337 -42.85 -24.28 139.04
C ASP A 337 -43.52 -25.42 138.24
N GLN A 338 -43.38 -26.66 138.73
CA GLN A 338 -43.75 -27.88 138.01
C GLN A 338 -45.26 -28.11 137.94
N ASN A 339 -45.93 -27.43 137.01
CA ASN A 339 -47.28 -27.78 136.54
C ASN A 339 -47.23 -28.84 135.42
N GLU A 340 -48.28 -29.64 135.29
CA GLU A 340 -48.39 -30.73 134.29
C GLU A 340 -48.21 -30.23 132.84
N GLU A 341 -48.72 -29.04 132.53
CA GLU A 341 -48.58 -28.38 131.22
C GLU A 341 -47.12 -28.01 130.89
N MET A 342 -46.32 -27.67 131.89
CA MET A 342 -44.92 -27.31 131.70
C MET A 342 -44.07 -28.54 131.39
N ARG A 343 -44.39 -29.68 132.02
CA ARG A 343 -43.76 -30.98 131.70
C ARG A 343 -44.04 -31.40 130.26
N GLN A 344 -45.26 -31.19 129.77
CA GLN A 344 -45.61 -31.45 128.37
C GLN A 344 -44.79 -30.57 127.40
N ARG A 345 -44.67 -29.26 127.68
CA ARG A 345 -43.84 -28.36 126.87
C ARG A 345 -42.35 -28.72 126.86
N ILE A 346 -41.82 -29.19 127.99
CA ILE A 346 -40.44 -29.71 128.06
C ILE A 346 -40.30 -30.95 127.17
N THR A 347 -41.25 -31.89 127.24
CA THR A 347 -41.19 -33.09 126.38
C THR A 347 -41.33 -32.78 124.89
N GLU A 348 -42.14 -31.78 124.53
CA GLU A 348 -42.32 -31.32 123.15
C GLU A 348 -41.07 -30.60 122.61
N THR A 349 -40.43 -29.77 123.43
CA THR A 349 -39.18 -29.07 123.06
C THR A 349 -37.98 -30.01 122.98
N GLU A 350 -37.90 -31.01 123.87
CA GLU A 350 -36.91 -32.10 123.77
C GLU A 350 -37.14 -32.97 122.53
N TRP A 351 -38.39 -33.21 122.15
CA TRP A 351 -38.71 -33.89 120.90
C TRP A 351 -38.28 -33.05 119.69
N MET A 352 -38.55 -31.75 119.70
CA MET A 352 -38.14 -30.82 118.65
C MET A 352 -36.61 -30.77 118.48
N LYS A 353 -35.86 -30.78 119.60
CA LYS A 353 -34.40 -30.91 119.57
C LYS A 353 -33.95 -32.21 118.90
N LYS A 354 -34.54 -33.35 119.27
CA LYS A 354 -34.21 -34.66 118.66
C LYS A 354 -34.50 -34.69 117.16
N VAL A 355 -35.61 -34.07 116.73
CA VAL A 355 -35.96 -33.95 115.30
C VAL A 355 -34.94 -33.09 114.56
N LEU A 356 -34.52 -31.96 115.11
CA LEU A 356 -33.48 -31.10 114.50
C LEU A 356 -32.12 -31.82 114.41
N GLU A 357 -31.74 -32.56 115.46
CA GLU A 357 -30.52 -33.39 115.43
C GLU A 357 -30.58 -34.48 114.35
N GLU A 358 -31.73 -35.13 114.16
CA GLU A 358 -31.94 -36.10 113.07
C GLU A 358 -31.88 -35.44 111.70
N GLN A 359 -32.50 -34.27 111.52
CA GLN A 359 -32.42 -33.50 110.27
C GLN A 359 -30.98 -33.08 109.96
N ARG A 360 -30.21 -32.65 110.97
CA ARG A 360 -28.79 -32.33 110.82
C ARG A 360 -27.96 -33.54 110.40
N ARG A 361 -28.23 -34.72 110.98
CA ARG A 361 -27.57 -35.97 110.58
C ARG A 361 -27.87 -36.33 109.13
N LEU A 362 -29.12 -36.19 108.69
CA LEU A 362 -29.51 -36.46 107.31
C LEU A 362 -28.85 -35.49 106.31
N GLU A 363 -28.76 -34.21 106.64
CA GLU A 363 -28.10 -33.22 105.78
C GLU A 363 -26.58 -33.44 105.70
N CYS A 364 -25.95 -33.87 106.80
CA CYS A 364 -24.55 -34.29 106.79
C CYS A 364 -24.31 -35.55 105.92
N MET A 365 -25.28 -36.48 105.87
CA MET A 365 -25.18 -37.63 104.97
C MET A 365 -25.33 -37.22 103.50
N ARG A 366 -26.24 -36.29 103.18
CA ARG A 366 -26.37 -35.71 101.83
C ARG A 366 -25.12 -34.97 101.38
N GLU A 367 -24.49 -34.20 102.27
CA GLU A 367 -23.22 -33.53 101.98
C GLU A 367 -22.10 -34.54 101.65
N LYS A 368 -22.01 -35.65 102.40
CA LYS A 368 -21.07 -36.74 102.12
C LYS A 368 -21.37 -37.46 100.80
N GLU A 369 -22.64 -37.58 100.42
CA GLU A 369 -23.03 -38.08 99.08
C GLU A 369 -22.53 -37.14 97.97
N TYR A 370 -22.51 -35.82 98.21
CA TYR A 370 -21.92 -34.83 97.29
C TYR A 370 -20.39 -34.90 97.23
N ASP A 371 -19.73 -35.25 98.34
CA ASP A 371 -18.27 -35.46 98.39
C ASP A 371 -17.83 -36.74 97.67
N LEU A 372 -18.61 -37.82 97.80
CA LEU A 372 -18.36 -39.09 97.12
C LEU A 372 -18.45 -38.98 95.59
N LEU A 373 -19.18 -38.00 95.06
CA LEU A 373 -19.32 -37.78 93.62
C LEU A 373 -18.02 -37.32 92.95
N PHE A 374 -17.07 -36.69 93.67
CA PHE A 374 -15.71 -36.42 93.18
C PHE A 374 -14.71 -36.33 94.34
N SER A 375 -13.95 -37.41 94.57
CA SER A 375 -12.84 -37.35 95.50
C SER A 375 -11.81 -36.30 95.04
N GLU A 376 -11.39 -35.41 95.92
CA GLU A 376 -10.44 -34.33 95.62
C GLU A 376 -9.11 -34.85 95.06
N GLU A 377 -8.73 -36.08 95.41
CA GLU A 377 -7.55 -36.77 94.87
C GLU A 377 -7.72 -37.16 93.41
N ALA A 378 -8.92 -37.60 93.01
CA ALA A 378 -9.25 -37.81 91.60
C ALA A 378 -9.24 -36.48 90.83
N GLU A 379 -9.64 -35.37 91.47
CA GLU A 379 -9.56 -34.04 90.86
C GLU A 379 -8.10 -33.57 90.65
N ARG A 380 -7.22 -33.71 91.64
CA ARG A 380 -5.81 -33.30 91.51
C ARG A 380 -5.07 -34.12 90.45
N LEU A 381 -5.29 -35.43 90.40
CA LEU A 381 -4.75 -36.30 89.36
C LEU A 381 -5.36 -35.95 87.99
N TRP A 382 -6.66 -35.67 87.92
CA TRP A 382 -7.33 -35.22 86.71
C TRP A 382 -6.77 -33.90 86.18
N LEU A 383 -6.54 -32.90 87.04
CA LEU A 383 -6.01 -31.59 86.62
C LEU A 383 -4.57 -31.71 86.07
N ARG A 384 -3.71 -32.49 86.73
CA ARG A 384 -2.36 -32.78 86.21
C ARG A 384 -2.43 -33.45 84.84
N ARG A 385 -3.29 -34.47 84.71
CA ARG A 385 -3.44 -35.22 83.46
C ARG A 385 -4.10 -34.40 82.35
N LYS A 386 -5.06 -33.53 82.70
CA LYS A 386 -5.72 -32.61 81.78
C LYS A 386 -4.72 -31.61 81.19
N ALA A 387 -3.83 -31.04 82.01
CA ALA A 387 -2.80 -30.13 81.53
C ALA A 387 -1.82 -30.80 80.55
N GLU A 388 -1.47 -32.07 80.79
CA GLU A 388 -0.66 -32.87 79.86
C GLU A 388 -1.41 -33.16 78.55
N TRP A 389 -2.68 -33.53 78.64
CA TRP A 389 -3.54 -33.76 77.48
C TRP A 389 -3.79 -32.50 76.67
N GLU A 390 -3.94 -31.33 77.29
CA GLU A 390 -4.08 -30.04 76.60
C GLU A 390 -2.82 -29.68 75.82
N LYS A 391 -1.63 -29.89 76.39
CA LYS A 391 -0.35 -29.70 75.69
C LYS A 391 -0.22 -30.63 74.49
N GLU A 392 -0.54 -31.91 74.68
CA GLU A 392 -0.50 -32.91 73.61
C GLU A 392 -1.55 -32.60 72.51
N GLN A 393 -2.75 -32.19 72.91
CA GLN A 393 -3.82 -31.83 71.99
C GLN A 393 -3.47 -30.57 71.20
N HIS A 394 -2.85 -29.57 71.84
CA HIS A 394 -2.36 -28.37 71.15
C HIS A 394 -1.29 -28.71 70.13
N ALA A 395 -0.33 -29.58 70.48
CA ALA A 395 0.69 -30.07 69.54
C ALA A 395 0.08 -30.82 68.36
N ARG A 396 -0.90 -31.71 68.61
CA ARG A 396 -1.64 -32.45 67.58
C ARG A 396 -2.43 -31.52 66.67
N ASP A 397 -3.06 -30.49 67.21
CA ASP A 397 -3.84 -29.53 66.42
C ASP A 397 -2.96 -28.60 65.60
N LYS A 398 -1.81 -28.20 66.13
CA LYS A 398 -0.80 -27.44 65.38
C LYS A 398 -0.27 -28.25 64.20
N LEU A 399 0.16 -29.49 64.45
CA LEU A 399 0.64 -30.40 63.41
C LEU A 399 -0.43 -30.65 62.34
N MET A 400 -1.68 -30.87 62.74
CA MET A 400 -2.76 -31.08 61.78
C MET A 400 -3.11 -29.82 60.99
N ALA A 401 -3.00 -28.64 61.58
CA ALA A 401 -3.15 -27.38 60.85
C ALA A 401 -2.02 -27.20 59.83
N ASP A 402 -0.77 -27.56 60.18
CA ASP A 402 0.37 -27.54 59.26
C ASP A 402 0.17 -28.52 58.10
N VAL A 403 -0.25 -29.76 58.38
CA VAL A 403 -0.54 -30.77 57.36
C VAL A 403 -1.67 -30.31 56.43
N MET A 404 -2.79 -29.79 56.96
CA MET A 404 -3.90 -29.31 56.13
C MET A 404 -3.50 -28.11 55.28
N ARG A 405 -2.71 -27.17 55.82
CA ARG A 405 -2.15 -26.06 55.05
C ARG A 405 -1.22 -26.54 53.94
N GLY A 406 -0.35 -27.51 54.24
CA GLY A 406 0.56 -28.12 53.27
C GLY A 406 -0.20 -28.77 52.12
N LEU A 407 -1.19 -29.61 52.42
CA LEU A 407 -2.03 -30.27 51.41
C LEU A 407 -2.85 -29.25 50.60
N GLN A 408 -3.47 -28.26 51.25
CA GLN A 408 -4.18 -27.18 50.53
C GLN A 408 -3.25 -26.37 49.63
N HIS A 409 -2.01 -26.12 50.06
CA HIS A 409 -1.03 -25.42 49.26
C HIS A 409 -0.59 -26.26 48.05
N GLN A 410 -0.37 -27.57 48.23
CA GLN A 410 -0.06 -28.50 47.14
C GLN A 410 -1.18 -28.53 46.09
N VAL A 411 -2.45 -28.66 46.51
CA VAL A 411 -3.60 -28.62 45.60
C VAL A 411 -3.72 -27.27 44.90
N LYS A 412 -3.47 -26.15 45.60
CA LYS A 412 -3.45 -24.81 44.99
C LYS A 412 -2.32 -24.64 43.98
N ILE A 413 -1.12 -25.16 44.27
CA ILE A 413 0.01 -25.14 43.34
C ILE A 413 -0.30 -26.01 42.11
N ALA A 414 -0.86 -27.20 42.31
CA ALA A 414 -1.26 -28.08 41.20
C ALA A 414 -2.23 -27.36 40.25
N LEU A 415 -3.26 -26.72 40.80
CA LEU A 415 -4.20 -25.90 40.02
C LEU A 415 -3.54 -24.70 39.34
N ALA A 416 -2.67 -23.98 40.05
CA ALA A 416 -1.96 -22.84 39.46
C ALA A 416 -1.03 -23.28 38.32
N ASN A 417 -0.39 -24.44 38.46
CA ASN A 417 0.45 -25.04 37.44
C ASN A 417 -0.37 -25.43 36.21
N GLU A 418 -1.54 -26.04 36.38
CA GLU A 418 -2.45 -26.38 35.28
C GLU A 418 -2.98 -25.14 34.55
N ILE A 419 -3.37 -24.10 35.29
CA ILE A 419 -3.79 -22.80 34.72
C ILE A 419 -2.62 -22.12 33.99
N SER A 420 -1.40 -22.18 34.52
CA SER A 420 -0.22 -21.62 33.86
C SER A 420 0.17 -22.42 32.61
N CYS A 421 -0.07 -23.73 32.60
CA CYS A 421 0.18 -24.61 31.47
C CYS A 421 -0.83 -24.35 30.34
N SER A 422 -2.10 -24.11 30.67
CA SER A 422 -3.11 -23.72 29.68
C SER A 422 -2.82 -22.34 29.08
N ILE A 423 -2.47 -21.34 29.89
CA ILE A 423 -2.08 -19.99 29.41
C ILE A 423 -0.79 -20.03 28.58
N GLY A 424 0.23 -20.76 29.03
CA GLY A 424 1.50 -20.91 28.31
C GLY A 424 1.35 -21.62 26.95
N THR A 425 0.38 -22.53 26.84
CA THR A 425 0.05 -23.21 25.58
C THR A 425 -0.73 -22.28 24.63
N VAL A 426 -1.64 -21.46 25.16
CA VAL A 426 -2.34 -20.41 24.39
C VAL A 426 -1.34 -19.38 23.86
N CYS A 427 -0.41 -18.88 24.66
CA CYS A 427 0.61 -17.92 24.20
C CYS A 427 1.57 -18.51 23.14
N LYS A 428 1.98 -19.78 23.26
CA LYS A 428 2.81 -20.45 22.24
C LYS A 428 2.06 -20.70 20.92
N SER A 429 0.77 -20.99 20.97
CA SER A 429 -0.05 -21.16 19.76
C SER A 429 -0.32 -19.85 19.03
N VAL A 430 -0.50 -18.73 19.75
CA VAL A 430 -0.61 -17.38 19.15
C VAL A 430 0.73 -16.94 18.53
N ALA A 431 1.86 -17.20 19.20
CA ALA A 431 3.19 -16.88 18.66
C ALA A 431 3.53 -17.69 17.40
N ASN A 432 3.13 -18.97 17.35
CA ASN A 432 3.34 -19.81 16.16
C ASN A 432 2.36 -19.49 15.01
N GLY A 433 1.18 -18.93 15.30
CA GLY A 433 0.25 -18.44 14.28
C GLY A 433 0.69 -17.14 13.60
N MET A 434 1.53 -16.32 14.26
CA MET A 434 2.07 -15.07 13.70
C MET A 434 3.29 -15.27 12.77
N ASN A 435 3.87 -16.48 12.71
CA ASN A 435 5.04 -16.77 11.88
C ASN A 435 4.72 -17.28 10.46
N TYR A 436 3.44 -17.32 10.05
CA TYR A 436 3.00 -17.73 8.70
C TYR A 436 2.41 -16.59 7.86
N THR A 437 2.63 -15.33 8.26
CA THR A 437 2.31 -14.15 7.44
C THR A 437 3.59 -13.40 7.10
N ASN A 438 4.32 -13.88 6.09
CA ASN A 438 5.22 -13.09 5.25
C ASN A 438 5.34 -13.74 3.89
#